data_AF-A0A6A5TJV0-F1
#
_entry.id   AF-A0A6A5TJV0-F1
#
_cell.length_a   1.000
_cell.length_b   1.000
_cell.length_c   1.000
_cell.angle_alpha   90.00
_cell.angle_beta   90.00
_cell.angle_gamma   90.00
#
_symmetry.space_group_name_H-M   'P 1'
#
loop_
_entity.id
_entity.type
_entity.pdbx_description
1 polymer ?
#
loop_
_entity_poly.entity_id
_entity_poly.type
_entity_poly.pdbx_seq_one_letter_code
_entity_poly.pdbx_strand_id
1 'polypeptide(L)'
;LFKPLSLAYLKALTTYLHEAQGLLSVKKGDFFPLFWEAWATSFKKEIILKSFEATGIWPCNPSVILQRFIKSTPELRDLRESSTSVLSGKDWLKIETLVRKAVRDEGSKEVQKLKRSLHHISVQNDILHAEVQGLTKALQVKKKHQKKSK
;
A
#
# COMPACT_ATOMS: atom_id res chain seq x y z
N LEU A 1 -13.76 -2.00 -14.86
CA LEU A 1 -12.43 -2.11 -15.51
C LEU A 1 -11.57 -0.87 -15.32
N PHE A 2 -11.96 0.28 -15.86
CA PHE A 2 -11.13 1.49 -15.85
C PHE A 2 -10.98 2.15 -14.46
N LYS A 3 -12.01 2.13 -13.62
CA LYS A 3 -11.92 2.65 -12.25
C LYS A 3 -10.91 1.87 -11.36
N PRO A 4 -10.93 0.52 -11.35
CA PRO A 4 -9.86 -0.26 -10.73
C PRO A 4 -8.47 0.07 -11.28
N LEU A 5 -8.33 0.20 -12.60
CA LEU A 5 -7.07 0.58 -13.24
C LEU A 5 -6.56 1.94 -12.78
N SER A 6 -7.43 2.96 -12.77
CA SER A 6 -7.05 4.31 -12.33
C SER A 6 -6.63 4.33 -10.87
N LEU A 7 -7.31 3.55 -10.01
CA LEU A 7 -6.97 3.44 -8.60
C LEU A 7 -5.62 2.73 -8.39
N ALA A 8 -5.40 1.63 -9.11
CA ALA A 8 -4.13 0.89 -9.06
C ALA A 8 -2.97 1.74 -9.57
N TYR A 9 -3.18 2.50 -10.65
CA TYR A 9 -2.17 3.42 -11.18
C TYR A 9 -1.88 4.56 -10.21
N LEU A 10 -2.91 5.15 -9.61
CA LEU A 10 -2.75 6.17 -8.57
C LEU A 10 -1.92 5.62 -7.40
N LYS A 11 -2.21 4.39 -6.94
CA LYS A 11 -1.45 3.72 -5.87
C LYS A 11 0.01 3.46 -6.26
N ALA A 12 0.27 3.00 -7.48
CA ALA A 12 1.62 2.79 -7.97
C ALA A 12 2.40 4.13 -8.03
N LEU A 13 1.74 5.18 -8.51
CA LEU A 13 2.32 6.52 -8.61
C LEU A 13 2.61 7.12 -7.22
N THR A 14 1.69 7.02 -6.26
CA THR A 14 1.93 7.51 -4.90
C THR A 14 3.08 6.75 -4.24
N THR A 15 3.12 5.43 -4.40
CA THR A 15 4.21 4.59 -3.88
C THR A 15 5.55 5.03 -4.48
N TYR A 16 5.60 5.23 -5.80
CA TYR A 16 6.81 5.73 -6.48
C TYR A 16 7.27 7.09 -5.94
N LEU A 17 6.34 8.04 -5.76
CA LEU A 17 6.66 9.36 -5.22
C LEU A 17 7.13 9.30 -3.77
N HIS A 18 6.52 8.44 -2.95
CA HIS A 18 6.94 8.20 -1.57
C HIS A 18 8.34 7.57 -1.49
N GLU A 19 8.60 6.53 -2.29
CA GLU A 19 9.91 5.87 -2.35
C GLU A 19 11.01 6.83 -2.84
N ALA A 20 10.69 7.72 -3.76
CA ALA A 20 11.59 8.76 -4.25
C ALA A 20 11.65 10.01 -3.35
N GLN A 21 10.81 10.12 -2.33
CA GLN A 21 10.66 11.29 -1.46
C GLN A 21 10.49 12.63 -2.23
N GLY A 22 9.91 12.58 -3.42
CA GLY A 22 9.80 13.74 -4.32
C GLY A 22 11.12 14.24 -4.92
N LEU A 23 12.27 13.57 -4.66
CA LEU A 23 13.58 13.93 -5.22
C LEU A 23 13.70 13.62 -6.72
N LEU A 24 12.82 12.78 -7.25
CA LEU A 24 12.76 12.43 -8.66
C LEU A 24 11.42 12.86 -9.26
N SER A 25 11.52 13.67 -10.31
CA SER A 25 10.37 13.96 -11.16
C SER A 25 10.00 12.74 -12.00
N VAL A 26 8.70 12.53 -12.18
CA VAL A 26 8.15 11.47 -13.04
C VAL A 26 8.41 11.85 -14.49
N LYS A 27 9.10 11.00 -15.24
CA LYS A 27 9.34 11.19 -16.68
C LYS A 27 8.41 10.31 -17.51
N LYS A 28 8.27 10.64 -18.80
CA LYS A 28 7.53 9.82 -19.76
C LYS A 28 7.99 8.35 -19.78
N GLY A 29 9.28 8.11 -19.55
CA GLY A 29 9.86 6.76 -19.49
C GLY A 29 9.43 5.93 -18.29
N ASP A 30 8.85 6.54 -17.25
CA ASP A 30 8.36 5.87 -16.04
C ASP A 30 6.89 5.46 -16.17
N PHE A 31 6.18 6.00 -17.16
CA PHE A 31 4.77 5.68 -17.40
C PHE A 31 4.55 4.19 -17.58
N PHE A 32 5.29 3.54 -18.49
CA PHE A 32 5.02 2.15 -18.84
C PHE A 32 5.23 1.17 -17.67
N PRO A 33 6.32 1.24 -16.88
CA PRO A 33 6.45 0.42 -15.68
C PRO A 33 5.30 0.59 -14.68
N LEU A 34 4.91 1.84 -14.38
CA LEU A 34 3.82 2.15 -13.44
C LEU A 34 2.46 1.68 -13.98
N PHE A 35 2.22 1.91 -15.27
CA PHE A 35 1.03 1.47 -15.96
C PHE A 35 0.93 -0.06 -16.00
N TRP A 36 2.04 -0.74 -16.29
CA TRP A 36 2.08 -2.20 -16.41
C TRP A 36 1.76 -2.88 -15.07
N GLU A 37 2.30 -2.37 -13.97
CA GLU A 37 1.97 -2.83 -12.62
C GLU A 37 0.47 -2.67 -12.31
N ALA A 38 -0.08 -1.48 -12.62
CA ALA A 38 -1.50 -1.20 -12.43
C ALA A 38 -2.39 -2.08 -13.32
N TRP A 39 -1.98 -2.31 -14.56
CA TRP A 39 -2.66 -3.17 -15.53
C TRP A 39 -2.70 -4.61 -15.04
N ALA A 40 -1.56 -5.19 -14.70
CA ALA A 40 -1.45 -6.56 -14.20
C ALA A 40 -2.29 -6.80 -12.93
N THR A 41 -2.42 -5.76 -12.10
CA THR A 41 -3.25 -5.82 -10.89
C THR A 41 -4.74 -5.74 -11.19
N SER A 42 -5.13 -4.93 -12.19
CA SER A 42 -6.53 -4.57 -12.45
C SER A 42 -7.22 -5.46 -13.49
N PHE A 43 -6.49 -5.96 -14.49
CA PHE A 43 -7.04 -6.80 -15.57
C PHE A 43 -6.93 -8.29 -15.24
N LYS A 44 -7.41 -8.66 -14.05
CA LYS A 44 -7.58 -10.06 -13.65
C LYS A 44 -8.94 -10.58 -14.10
N LYS A 45 -9.03 -11.88 -14.43
CA LYS A 45 -10.29 -12.53 -14.85
C LYS A 45 -11.47 -12.18 -13.93
N GLU A 46 -11.25 -12.23 -12.61
CA GLU A 46 -12.27 -11.91 -11.62
C GLU A 46 -12.77 -10.46 -11.68
N ILE A 47 -11.86 -9.49 -11.82
CA ILE A 47 -12.21 -8.06 -11.91
C ILE A 47 -12.92 -7.77 -13.24
N ILE A 48 -12.52 -8.47 -14.29
CA ILE A 48 -13.17 -8.41 -15.59
C ILE A 48 -14.61 -8.89 -15.47
N LEU A 49 -14.84 -10.09 -14.94
CA LEU A 49 -16.18 -10.65 -14.73
C LEU A 49 -17.06 -9.73 -13.88
N LYS A 50 -16.55 -9.26 -12.73
CA LYS A 50 -17.27 -8.29 -11.87
C LYS A 50 -17.60 -6.99 -12.59
N SER A 51 -16.77 -6.56 -13.53
CA SER A 51 -17.03 -5.34 -14.30
C SER A 51 -18.17 -5.51 -15.29
N PHE A 52 -18.26 -6.67 -15.95
CA PHE A 52 -19.37 -7.01 -16.84
C PHE A 52 -20.69 -7.21 -16.08
N GLU A 53 -20.61 -7.80 -14.89
CA GLU A 53 -21.75 -7.98 -13.99
C GLU A 53 -22.27 -6.62 -13.52
N ALA A 54 -21.37 -5.72 -13.11
CA ALA A 54 -21.74 -4.39 -12.68
C ALA A 54 -22.45 -3.57 -13.78
N THR A 55 -22.11 -3.78 -15.06
CA THR A 55 -22.80 -3.13 -16.18
C THR A 55 -24.09 -3.85 -16.59
N GLY A 56 -24.40 -5.02 -16.00
CA GLY A 56 -25.53 -5.85 -16.40
C GLY A 56 -25.43 -6.41 -17.82
N ILE A 57 -24.24 -6.36 -18.43
CA ILE A 57 -23.98 -6.90 -19.78
C ILE A 57 -23.87 -8.42 -19.67
N TRP A 58 -23.09 -8.91 -18.71
CA TRP A 58 -22.94 -10.33 -18.45
C TRP A 58 -22.74 -10.61 -16.95
N PRO A 59 -23.63 -11.38 -16.30
CA PRO A 59 -24.88 -11.93 -16.84
C PRO A 59 -25.83 -10.82 -17.31
N CYS A 60 -26.64 -11.06 -18.35
CA CYS A 60 -27.60 -10.06 -18.85
C CYS A 60 -28.64 -9.76 -17.76
N ASN A 61 -28.49 -8.62 -17.09
CA ASN A 61 -29.40 -8.18 -16.04
C ASN A 61 -29.55 -6.65 -16.04
N PRO A 62 -30.57 -6.12 -16.75
CA PRO A 62 -30.81 -4.68 -16.83
C PRO A 62 -31.14 -4.03 -15.48
N SER A 63 -31.66 -4.80 -14.52
CA SER A 63 -32.05 -4.28 -13.21
C SER A 63 -30.86 -3.72 -12.42
N VAL A 64 -29.64 -4.21 -12.69
CA VAL A 64 -28.40 -3.70 -12.07
C VAL A 64 -28.17 -2.23 -12.37
N ILE A 65 -28.52 -1.77 -13.59
CA ILE A 65 -28.42 -0.36 -13.97
C ILE A 65 -29.54 0.44 -13.30
N LEU A 66 -30.77 -0.08 -13.34
CA LEU A 66 -31.94 0.58 -12.77
C LEU A 66 -31.80 0.80 -11.26
N GLN A 67 -31.24 -0.17 -10.53
CA GLN A 67 -30.98 -0.09 -9.08
C GLN A 67 -30.02 1.06 -8.72
N ARG A 68 -29.12 1.49 -9.61
CA ARG A 68 -28.22 2.63 -9.34
C ARG A 68 -28.93 3.98 -9.27
N PHE A 69 -30.09 4.09 -9.92
CA PHE A 69 -30.88 5.32 -9.95
C PHE A 69 -31.99 5.33 -8.90
N ILE A 70 -32.32 4.17 -8.33
CA ILE A 70 -33.15 4.08 -7.13
C ILE A 70 -32.26 4.56 -5.97
N LYS A 71 -32.57 5.73 -5.40
CA LYS A 71 -31.88 6.27 -4.22
C LYS A 71 -32.18 5.39 -3.00
N SER A 72 -31.53 4.25 -2.89
CA SER A 72 -31.23 3.65 -1.59
C SER A 72 -29.96 4.34 -1.15
N THR A 73 -30.03 5.34 -0.27
CA THR A 73 -28.85 5.93 0.38
C THR A 73 -28.04 4.79 0.99
N PRO A 74 -26.91 4.36 0.40
CA PRO A 74 -26.01 3.49 1.12
C PRO A 74 -25.12 4.45 1.87
N GLU A 75 -25.19 4.42 3.20
CA GLU A 75 -24.11 5.00 4.01
C GLU A 75 -22.80 4.69 3.33
N LEU A 76 -22.04 5.75 3.06
CA LEU A 76 -20.72 5.71 2.48
C LEU A 76 -19.98 4.55 3.17
N ARG A 77 -19.93 3.38 2.51
CA ARG A 77 -19.05 2.31 2.95
C ARG A 77 -17.69 2.89 2.66
N ASP A 78 -17.20 3.54 3.70
CA ASP A 78 -15.85 3.99 3.87
C ASP A 78 -15.02 2.79 3.43
N LEU A 79 -14.49 2.85 2.22
CA LEU A 79 -13.32 2.08 1.82
C LEU A 79 -12.13 2.67 2.59
N ARG A 80 -12.30 2.78 3.91
CA ARG A 80 -11.23 2.73 4.88
C ARG A 80 -10.85 1.27 4.91
N GLU A 81 -10.19 0.86 3.82
CA GLU A 81 -9.32 -0.29 3.82
C GLU A 81 -8.36 -0.02 4.98
N SER A 82 -8.71 -0.58 6.14
CA SER A 82 -7.93 -0.47 7.35
C SER A 82 -6.57 -1.04 6.98
N SER A 83 -5.66 -0.13 6.67
CA SER A 83 -4.25 -0.42 6.41
C SER A 83 -3.61 -0.73 7.76
N THR A 84 -4.13 -1.75 8.42
CA THR A 84 -3.61 -2.33 9.63
C THR A 84 -3.13 -3.70 9.20
N SER A 85 -1.86 -3.78 8.81
CA SER A 85 -0.96 -4.92 9.05
C SER A 85 0.06 -5.13 7.93
N VAL A 86 0.97 -4.17 7.73
CA VAL A 86 2.33 -4.56 7.27
C VAL A 86 3.37 -3.66 7.94
N LEU A 87 3.31 -3.53 9.26
CA LEU A 87 4.54 -3.25 10.01
C LEU A 87 5.06 -4.62 10.43
N SER A 88 6.23 -4.99 9.94
CA SER A 88 6.85 -6.28 10.17
C SER A 88 7.21 -6.40 11.65
N GLY A 89 6.23 -6.72 12.48
CA GLY A 89 6.36 -6.80 13.93
C GLY A 89 7.19 -7.99 14.44
N LYS A 90 7.91 -8.67 13.54
CA LYS A 90 8.57 -9.94 13.84
C LYS A 90 9.70 -9.79 14.84
N ASP A 91 10.39 -8.65 14.86
CA ASP A 91 11.55 -8.47 15.75
C ASP A 91 11.18 -7.88 17.10
N TRP A 92 10.20 -6.96 17.17
CA TRP A 92 9.72 -6.46 18.46
C TRP A 92 8.99 -7.54 19.28
N LEU A 93 8.17 -8.40 18.65
CA LEU A 93 7.47 -9.49 19.33
C LEU A 93 8.46 -10.47 19.98
N LYS A 94 9.57 -10.78 19.30
CA LYS A 94 10.63 -11.64 19.85
C LYS A 94 11.30 -10.99 21.05
N ILE A 95 11.66 -9.71 20.94
CA ILE A 95 12.32 -8.99 22.03
C ILE A 95 11.36 -8.80 23.21
N GLU A 96 10.08 -8.52 22.96
CA GLU A 96 9.07 -8.45 24.02
C GLU A 96 8.93 -9.79 24.75
N THR A 97 8.92 -10.90 24.02
CA THR A 97 8.87 -12.24 24.62
C THR A 97 10.09 -12.50 25.50
N LEU A 98 11.28 -12.05 25.09
CA LEU A 98 12.51 -12.16 25.89
C LEU A 98 12.46 -11.27 27.13
N VAL A 99 11.97 -10.03 27.01
CA VAL A 99 11.78 -9.11 28.14
C VAL A 99 10.80 -9.69 29.15
N ARG A 100 9.69 -10.27 28.70
CA ARG A 100 8.71 -10.97 29.56
C ARG A 100 9.32 -12.16 30.30
N LYS A 101 10.25 -12.90 29.68
CA LYS A 101 10.95 -14.03 30.33
C LYS A 101 12.00 -13.58 31.35
N ALA A 102 12.66 -12.45 31.11
CA ALA A 102 13.77 -11.97 31.93
C ALA A 102 13.33 -11.13 33.15
N VAL A 103 12.17 -10.46 33.04
CA VAL A 103 11.70 -9.51 34.06
C VAL A 103 10.73 -10.19 35.03
N ARG A 104 10.98 -10.03 36.35
CA ARG A 104 10.11 -10.55 37.42
C ARG A 104 8.89 -9.68 37.68
N ASP A 105 9.02 -8.35 37.58
CA ASP A 105 7.92 -7.38 37.74
C ASP A 105 7.67 -6.60 36.44
N GLU A 106 6.74 -7.11 35.64
CA GLU A 106 6.35 -6.56 34.34
C GLU A 106 5.60 -5.22 34.47
N GLY A 107 5.02 -4.95 35.64
CA GLY A 107 4.23 -3.75 35.93
C GLY A 107 5.06 -2.55 36.38
N SER A 108 6.35 -2.75 36.68
CA SER A 108 7.22 -1.67 37.12
C SER A 108 7.29 -0.54 36.08
N LYS A 109 7.38 0.70 36.57
CA LYS A 109 7.40 1.90 35.72
C LYS A 109 8.61 1.87 34.77
N GLU A 110 9.72 1.30 35.22
CA GLU A 110 10.99 1.14 34.52
C GLU A 110 10.82 0.18 33.34
N VAL A 111 10.17 -0.97 33.55
CA VAL A 111 9.93 -1.96 32.49
C VAL A 111 8.94 -1.44 31.46
N GLN A 112 7.90 -0.72 31.89
CA GLN A 112 6.97 -0.07 30.97
C GLN A 112 7.65 1.03 30.14
N LYS A 113 8.55 1.81 30.74
CA LYS A 113 9.37 2.80 30.02
C LYS A 113 10.28 2.10 29.00
N LEU A 114 10.94 1.01 29.38
CA LEU A 114 11.77 0.21 28.49
C LEU A 114 10.97 -0.35 27.31
N LYS A 115 9.80 -0.94 27.55
CA LYS A 115 8.91 -1.46 26.49
C LYS A 115 8.51 -0.39 25.49
N ARG A 116 8.14 0.81 25.97
CA ARG A 116 7.79 1.94 25.11
C ARG A 116 8.98 2.42 24.28
N SER A 117 10.16 2.55 24.90
CA SER A 117 11.39 2.92 24.19
C SER A 117 11.77 1.88 23.14
N LEU A 118 11.66 0.60 23.46
CA LEU A 118 11.93 -0.49 22.52
C LEU A 118 10.95 -0.46 21.33
N HIS A 119 9.66 -0.33 21.59
CA HIS A 119 8.65 -0.21 20.53
C HIS A 119 8.93 1.01 19.64
N HIS A 120 9.25 2.16 20.24
CA HIS A 120 9.62 3.36 19.50
C HIS A 120 10.83 3.13 18.59
N ILE A 121 11.91 2.54 19.12
CA ILE A 121 13.12 2.23 18.35
C ILE A 121 12.81 1.23 17.23
N SER A 122 12.00 0.20 17.49
CA SER A 122 11.61 -0.78 16.46
C SER A 122 10.86 -0.11 15.31
N VAL A 123 9.87 0.74 15.62
CA VAL A 123 9.11 1.47 14.59
C VAL A 123 10.02 2.43 13.81
N GLN A 124 10.92 3.14 14.50
CA GLN A 124 11.89 4.02 13.84
C GLN A 124 12.81 3.23 12.90
N ASN A 125 13.26 2.05 13.31
CA ASN A 125 14.11 1.21 12.48
C ASN A 125 13.36 0.68 11.25
N ASP A 126 12.10 0.27 11.40
CA ASP A 126 11.25 -0.15 10.28
C ASP A 126 11.08 0.99 9.26
N ILE A 127 10.84 2.22 9.74
CA ILE A 127 10.73 3.42 8.90
C ILE A 127 12.03 3.68 8.16
N LEU A 128 13.17 3.66 8.87
CA LEU A 128 14.49 3.88 8.28
C LEU A 128 14.82 2.83 7.20
N HIS A 129 14.51 1.56 7.47
CA HIS A 129 14.72 0.50 6.48
C HIS A 129 13.86 0.69 5.23
N ALA A 130 12.59 1.05 5.39
CA ALA A 130 11.70 1.34 4.28
C ALA A 130 12.19 2.55 3.45
N GLU A 131 12.67 3.60 4.12
CA GLU A 131 13.21 4.81 3.50
C GLU A 131 14.49 4.51 2.70
N VAL A 132 15.46 3.80 3.30
CA VAL A 132 16.69 3.39 2.63
C VAL A 132 16.40 2.52 1.41
N GLN A 133 15.43 1.60 1.52
CA GLN A 133 15.01 0.76 0.40
C GLN A 133 14.38 1.60 -0.73
N GLY A 134 13.51 2.55 -0.40
CA GLY A 134 12.89 3.48 -1.35
C GLY A 134 13.93 4.33 -2.08
N LEU A 135 14.84 4.96 -1.33
CA LEU A 135 15.94 5.76 -1.89
C LEU A 135 16.86 4.94 -2.78
N THR A 136 17.13 3.68 -2.42
CA THR A 136 17.93 2.77 -3.25
C THR A 136 17.25 2.51 -4.59
N LYS A 137 15.93 2.26 -4.61
CA LYS A 137 15.16 2.10 -5.85
C LYS A 137 15.15 3.39 -6.67
N ALA A 138 14.93 4.53 -6.03
CA ALA A 138 14.96 5.85 -6.65
C ALA A 138 16.31 6.11 -7.36
N LEU A 139 17.44 5.81 -6.69
CA LEU A 139 18.76 5.93 -7.30
C LEU A 139 18.93 5.06 -8.55
N GLN A 140 18.38 3.84 -8.56
CA GLN A 140 18.41 2.99 -9.76
C GLN A 140 17.60 3.60 -10.91
N VAL A 141 16.43 4.17 -10.61
CA VAL A 141 15.59 4.85 -11.62
C VAL A 141 16.32 6.08 -12.17
N LYS A 142 16.94 6.90 -11.31
CA LYS A 142 17.77 8.05 -11.72
C LYS A 142 18.88 7.63 -12.68
N LYS A 143 19.59 6.53 -12.39
CA LYS A 143 20.61 5.97 -13.29
C LYS A 143 20.02 5.54 -14.63
N LYS A 144 18.83 4.92 -14.65
CA LYS A 144 18.12 4.57 -15.90
C LYS A 144 17.74 5.81 -16.71
N HIS A 145 17.28 6.88 -16.05
CA HIS A 145 16.98 8.16 -16.71
C HIS A 145 18.20 8.77 -17.38
N GLN A 146 19.37 8.73 -16.72
CA GLN A 146 20.61 9.27 -17.28
C GLN A 146 21.09 8.48 -18.49
N LYS A 147 20.98 7.14 -18.47
CA LYS A 147 21.35 6.29 -19.62
C LYS A 147 20.50 6.54 -20.86
N LYS A 148 19.21 6.87 -20.68
CA LYS A 148 18.27 7.16 -21.79
C LYS A 148 18.37 8.58 -22.35
N SER A 149 19.11 9.47 -21.67
CA SER A 149 19.28 10.86 -22.09
C SER A 149 20.55 11.09 -22.92
N LYS A 150 21.36 10.04 -23.12
CA LYS A 150 22.45 9.98 -24.09
C LYS A 150 21.95 9.30 -25.35
#